data_AF-Q21GQ1-F1
#
_entry.id   AF-Q21GQ1-F1
#
_cell.length_a   1.000
_cell.length_b   1.000
_cell.length_c   1.000
_cell.angle_alpha   90.00
_cell.angle_beta   90.00
_cell.angle_gamma   90.00
#
_symmetry.space_group_name_H-M   'P 1'
#
loop_
_entity.id
_entity.type
_entity.pdbx_description
1 polymer ?
#
loop_
_entity_poly.entity_id
_entity_poly.type
_entity_poly.pdbx_seq_one_letter_code
_entity_poly.pdbx_strand_id
1 'polypeptide(L)'
;MLNEAKHRDPNIALTELGFALYYSAIGVADELQAALDRADKIDPLNEEIAEWGMWALMMANELDAATKWGEAKLTLLPNTPYPNLSLAVAEYMKGNYSRSITLAEKGVAMSERAPLPLILLAQAYAATGQTEKAHSLIQEAEAQNEYMCPYETAAIYALLEENEVVFPLLDQAVEYRSNCLIFLRHDPRFEPIRTDERYFNILKRVGLDDKAVLNYER
;
A
#
# COMPACT_ATOMS: atom_id res chain seq x y z
N MET A 1 -10.62 -19.81 -8.90
CA MET A 1 -11.12 -18.60 -8.17
C MET A 1 -10.96 -18.79 -6.67
N LEU A 2 -10.92 -17.73 -5.85
CA LEU A 2 -10.65 -17.82 -4.39
C LEU A 2 -11.61 -18.77 -3.64
N ASN A 3 -12.90 -18.74 -3.99
CA ASN A 3 -13.90 -19.66 -3.43
C ASN A 3 -13.58 -21.14 -3.70
N GLU A 4 -13.14 -21.46 -4.92
CA GLU A 4 -12.75 -22.83 -5.28
C GLU A 4 -11.47 -23.26 -4.55
N ALA A 5 -10.52 -22.34 -4.39
CA ALA A 5 -9.29 -22.59 -3.64
C ALA A 5 -9.61 -22.92 -2.17
N LYS A 6 -10.43 -22.08 -1.52
CA LYS A 6 -10.88 -22.28 -0.12
C LYS A 6 -11.69 -23.55 0.06
N HIS A 7 -12.50 -23.94 -0.93
CA HIS A 7 -13.24 -25.19 -0.89
C HIS A 7 -12.32 -26.43 -1.00
N ARG A 8 -11.25 -26.33 -1.80
CA ARG A 8 -10.26 -27.41 -1.95
C ARG A 8 -9.36 -27.55 -0.73
N ASP A 9 -8.89 -26.43 -0.19
CA ASP A 9 -8.07 -26.39 1.01
C ASP A 9 -8.33 -25.10 1.80
N PRO A 10 -9.00 -25.18 2.97
CA PRO A 10 -9.31 -24.02 3.78
C PRO A 10 -8.11 -23.50 4.60
N ASN A 11 -6.96 -24.19 4.56
CA ASN A 11 -5.78 -23.85 5.36
C ASN A 11 -4.67 -23.17 4.54
N ILE A 12 -4.99 -22.64 3.36
CA ILE A 12 -4.04 -21.84 2.57
C ILE A 12 -4.14 -20.38 3.03
N ALA A 13 -3.17 -19.92 3.81
CA ALA A 13 -3.14 -18.56 4.35
C ALA A 13 -3.25 -17.47 3.26
N LEU A 14 -2.57 -17.67 2.12
CA LEU A 14 -2.63 -16.75 0.97
C LEU A 14 -4.00 -16.70 0.29
N THR A 15 -4.85 -17.73 0.44
CA THR A 15 -6.23 -17.66 -0.05
C THR A 15 -7.05 -16.69 0.80
N GLU A 16 -6.86 -16.70 2.11
CA GLU A 16 -7.48 -15.73 3.02
C GLU A 16 -6.91 -14.31 2.79
N LEU A 17 -5.62 -14.17 2.51
CA LEU A 17 -5.05 -12.88 2.09
C LEU A 17 -5.71 -12.35 0.80
N GLY A 18 -5.95 -13.23 -0.18
CA GLY A 18 -6.67 -12.85 -1.40
C GLY A 18 -8.09 -12.33 -1.13
N PHE A 19 -8.81 -12.93 -0.17
CA PHE A 19 -10.10 -12.41 0.28
C PHE A 19 -9.96 -11.06 0.98
N ALA A 20 -8.97 -10.89 1.86
CA ALA A 20 -8.70 -9.62 2.52
C ALA A 20 -8.46 -8.49 1.50
N LEU A 21 -7.62 -8.72 0.50
CA LEU A 21 -7.35 -7.76 -0.57
C LEU A 21 -8.59 -7.45 -1.40
N TYR A 22 -9.41 -8.46 -1.71
CA TYR A 22 -10.68 -8.27 -2.37
C TYR A 22 -11.61 -7.37 -1.56
N TYR A 23 -11.83 -7.67 -0.28
CA TYR A 23 -12.71 -6.89 0.59
C TYR A 23 -12.19 -5.46 0.83
N SER A 24 -10.88 -5.25 0.89
CA SER A 24 -10.27 -3.92 0.88
C SER A 24 -10.63 -3.14 -0.38
N ALA A 25 -10.48 -3.77 -1.55
CA ALA A 25 -10.75 -3.15 -2.86
C ALA A 25 -12.21 -2.68 -3.03
N ILE A 26 -13.16 -3.37 -2.38
CA ILE A 26 -14.59 -3.04 -2.44
C ILE A 26 -15.12 -2.31 -1.20
N GLY A 27 -14.24 -2.01 -0.23
CA GLY A 27 -14.56 -1.23 0.96
C GLY A 27 -15.41 -1.96 2.01
N VAL A 28 -15.21 -3.27 2.20
CA VAL A 28 -15.91 -4.10 3.19
C VAL A 28 -14.96 -4.44 4.36
N ALA A 29 -14.85 -3.53 5.33
CA ALA A 29 -13.86 -3.61 6.41
C ALA A 29 -14.02 -4.82 7.36
N ASP A 30 -15.26 -5.19 7.71
CA ASP A 30 -15.51 -6.32 8.62
C ASP A 30 -14.99 -7.65 8.03
N GLU A 31 -15.27 -7.89 6.75
CA GLU A 31 -14.83 -9.12 6.07
C GLU A 31 -13.34 -9.13 5.74
N LEU A 32 -12.78 -7.95 5.46
CA LEU A 32 -11.33 -7.74 5.41
C LEU A 32 -10.66 -8.22 6.71
N GLN A 33 -11.11 -7.70 7.86
CA GLN A 33 -10.51 -8.03 9.15
C GLN A 33 -10.67 -9.52 9.46
N ALA A 34 -11.85 -10.10 9.22
CA ALA A 34 -12.10 -11.52 9.43
C ALA A 34 -11.20 -12.42 8.56
N ALA A 35 -10.92 -12.00 7.31
CA ALA A 35 -10.00 -12.71 6.43
C ALA A 35 -8.55 -12.60 6.90
N LEU A 36 -8.10 -11.42 7.33
CA LEU A 36 -6.76 -11.25 7.89
C LEU A 36 -6.55 -12.04 9.17
N ASP A 37 -7.53 -12.07 10.07
CA ASP A 37 -7.47 -12.86 11.31
C ASP A 37 -7.31 -14.36 11.02
N ARG A 38 -7.99 -14.86 9.96
CA ARG A 38 -7.84 -16.25 9.52
C ARG A 38 -6.47 -16.51 8.88
N ALA A 39 -6.02 -15.61 7.99
CA ALA A 39 -4.72 -15.71 7.36
C ALA A 39 -3.59 -15.74 8.41
N ASP A 40 -3.65 -14.84 9.38
CA ASP A 40 -2.69 -14.71 10.47
C ASP A 40 -2.67 -15.93 11.40
N LYS A 41 -3.85 -16.49 11.68
CA LYS A 41 -3.96 -17.71 12.48
C LYS A 41 -3.32 -18.92 11.81
N ILE A 42 -3.36 -18.99 10.47
CA ILE A 42 -2.79 -20.09 9.69
C ILE A 42 -1.27 -19.97 9.62
N ASP A 43 -0.75 -18.79 9.28
CA ASP A 43 0.69 -18.56 9.10
C ASP A 43 1.11 -17.17 9.62
N PRO A 44 1.33 -17.02 10.95
CA PRO A 44 1.57 -15.71 11.57
C PRO A 44 2.93 -15.09 11.22
N LEU A 45 3.88 -15.89 10.72
CA LEU A 45 5.23 -15.44 10.33
C LEU A 45 5.35 -15.15 8.83
N ASN A 46 4.27 -15.25 8.09
CA ASN A 46 4.26 -14.96 6.67
C ASN A 46 4.47 -13.46 6.41
N GLU A 47 5.56 -13.10 5.74
CA GLU A 47 5.92 -11.71 5.44
C GLU A 47 4.92 -11.05 4.47
N GLU A 48 4.39 -11.80 3.51
CA GLU A 48 3.42 -11.28 2.55
C GLU A 48 2.10 -10.92 3.23
N ILE A 49 1.60 -11.77 4.14
CA ILE A 49 0.42 -11.47 4.95
C ILE A 49 0.70 -10.26 5.86
N ALA A 50 1.88 -10.20 6.48
CA ALA A 50 2.26 -9.08 7.34
C ALA A 50 2.20 -7.74 6.60
N GLU A 51 2.74 -7.67 5.38
CA GLU A 51 2.78 -6.46 4.56
C GLU A 51 1.42 -6.15 3.94
N TRP A 52 0.87 -7.06 3.13
CA TRP A 52 -0.37 -6.83 2.39
C TRP A 52 -1.59 -6.69 3.31
N GLY A 53 -1.58 -7.33 4.48
CA GLY A 53 -2.61 -7.11 5.49
C GLY A 53 -2.60 -5.68 6.03
N MET A 54 -1.41 -5.09 6.22
CA MET A 54 -1.30 -3.71 6.65
C MET A 54 -1.80 -2.74 5.58
N TRP A 55 -1.38 -2.95 4.33
CA TRP A 55 -1.88 -2.17 3.20
C TRP A 55 -3.40 -2.29 3.05
N ALA A 56 -3.96 -3.49 3.15
CA ALA A 56 -5.39 -3.71 3.03
C ALA A 56 -6.19 -2.95 4.11
N LEU A 57 -5.70 -2.92 5.35
CA LEU A 57 -6.30 -2.15 6.46
C LEU A 57 -6.18 -0.63 6.23
N MET A 58 -4.99 -0.14 5.82
CA MET A 58 -4.80 1.28 5.52
C MET A 58 -5.75 1.76 4.43
N MET A 59 -5.88 0.98 3.37
CA MET A 59 -6.70 1.32 2.20
C MET A 59 -8.20 1.20 2.49
N ALA A 60 -8.59 0.41 3.49
CA ALA A 60 -9.96 0.41 4.02
C ALA A 60 -10.22 1.55 5.05
N ASN A 61 -9.27 2.46 5.25
CA ASN A 61 -9.31 3.52 6.26
C ASN A 61 -9.37 3.01 7.71
N GLU A 62 -8.92 1.77 7.96
CA GLU A 62 -8.84 1.15 9.27
C GLU A 62 -7.45 1.39 9.91
N LEU A 63 -7.06 2.66 10.03
CA LEU A 63 -5.69 3.06 10.42
C LEU A 63 -5.28 2.59 11.82
N ASP A 64 -6.20 2.53 12.78
CA ASP A 64 -5.91 2.02 14.12
C ASP A 64 -5.64 0.50 14.10
N ALA A 65 -6.43 -0.25 13.34
CA ALA A 65 -6.20 -1.68 13.13
C ALA A 65 -4.87 -1.91 12.38
N ALA A 66 -4.56 -1.10 11.37
CA ALA A 66 -3.30 -1.15 10.63
C ALA A 66 -2.08 -0.91 11.54
N THR A 67 -2.12 0.11 12.41
CA THR A 67 -1.04 0.36 13.38
C THR A 67 -0.86 -0.82 14.33
N LYS A 68 -1.95 -1.35 14.90
CA LYS A 68 -1.89 -2.50 15.83
C LYS A 68 -1.35 -3.75 15.14
N TRP A 69 -1.79 -4.01 13.91
CA TRP A 69 -1.28 -5.09 13.07
C TRP A 69 0.22 -4.94 12.83
N GLY A 70 0.66 -3.75 12.39
CA GLY A 70 2.07 -3.47 12.12
C GLY A 70 2.98 -3.57 13.34
N GLU A 71 2.53 -3.13 14.52
CA GLU A 71 3.27 -3.29 15.77
C GLU A 71 3.45 -4.77 16.15
N ALA A 72 2.40 -5.58 15.98
CA ALA A 72 2.47 -7.01 16.21
C ALA A 72 3.43 -7.69 15.21
N LYS A 73 3.34 -7.34 13.91
CA LYS A 73 4.23 -7.89 12.87
C LYS A 73 5.67 -7.47 13.03
N LEU A 74 5.94 -6.24 13.45
CA LEU A 74 7.29 -5.77 13.76
C LEU A 74 7.92 -6.58 14.91
N THR A 75 7.12 -7.01 15.89
CA THR A 75 7.57 -7.86 16.99
C THR A 75 7.92 -9.28 16.51
N LEU A 76 7.13 -9.83 15.59
CA LEU A 76 7.33 -11.18 15.04
C LEU A 76 8.45 -11.25 13.99
N LEU A 77 8.63 -10.17 13.22
CA LEU A 77 9.54 -10.10 12.07
C LEU A 77 10.59 -8.98 12.24
N PRO A 78 11.38 -8.97 13.34
CA PRO A 78 12.21 -7.81 13.71
C PRO A 78 13.35 -7.50 12.74
N ASN A 79 13.72 -8.47 11.90
CA ASN A 79 14.81 -8.36 10.93
C ASN A 79 14.33 -8.09 9.50
N THR A 80 13.03 -7.83 9.32
CA THR A 80 12.44 -7.52 8.01
C THR A 80 12.22 -6.01 7.88
N PRO A 81 12.55 -5.39 6.74
CA PRO A 81 12.39 -3.94 6.57
C PRO A 81 10.92 -3.51 6.43
N TYR A 82 10.10 -4.32 5.74
CA TYR A 82 8.76 -3.94 5.29
C TYR A 82 7.73 -3.65 6.40
N PRO A 83 7.73 -4.33 7.57
CA PRO A 83 6.87 -3.92 8.68
C PRO A 83 7.19 -2.52 9.20
N ASN A 84 8.46 -2.10 9.22
CA ASN A 84 8.80 -0.71 9.60
C ASN A 84 8.30 0.28 8.53
N LEU A 85 8.52 -0.03 7.26
CA LEU A 85 8.14 0.85 6.14
C LEU A 85 6.62 0.99 6.00
N SER A 86 5.87 -0.11 6.05
CA SER A 86 4.40 -0.09 5.98
C SER A 86 3.79 0.61 7.20
N LEU A 87 4.36 0.40 8.40
CA LEU A 87 3.91 1.11 9.59
C LEU A 87 4.20 2.61 9.48
N ALA A 88 5.33 3.00 8.88
CA ALA A 88 5.62 4.40 8.60
C ALA A 88 4.53 5.06 7.75
N VAL A 89 3.98 4.33 6.76
CA VAL A 89 2.87 4.81 5.92
C VAL A 89 1.63 5.07 6.76
N ALA A 90 1.21 4.10 7.57
CA ALA A 90 0.08 4.26 8.48
C ALA A 90 0.28 5.44 9.43
N GLU A 91 1.49 5.62 9.98
CA GLU A 91 1.80 6.70 10.91
C GLU A 91 1.69 8.08 10.27
N TYR A 92 2.17 8.30 9.03
CA TYR A 92 1.98 9.61 8.40
C TYR A 92 0.51 9.85 8.00
N MET A 93 -0.24 8.81 7.63
CA MET A 93 -1.69 8.93 7.37
C MET A 93 -2.46 9.35 8.62
N LYS A 94 -1.98 8.96 9.81
CA LYS A 94 -2.51 9.38 11.11
C LYS A 94 -1.99 10.76 11.58
N GLY A 95 -1.08 11.38 10.83
CA GLY A 95 -0.44 12.65 11.21
C GLY A 95 0.75 12.50 12.19
N ASN A 96 1.18 11.28 12.50
CA ASN A 96 2.30 10.99 13.40
C ASN A 96 3.65 11.03 12.66
N TYR A 97 3.94 12.16 12.03
CA TYR A 97 5.04 12.30 11.08
C TYR A 97 6.44 11.97 11.63
N SER A 98 6.73 12.35 12.88
CA SER A 98 8.03 12.04 13.51
C SER A 98 8.28 10.54 13.64
N ARG A 99 7.24 9.80 14.07
CA ARG A 99 7.29 8.33 14.18
C ARG A 99 7.41 7.70 12.80
N SER A 100 6.66 8.21 11.82
CA SER A 100 6.74 7.76 10.42
C SER A 100 8.16 7.83 9.86
N ILE A 101 8.81 8.99 9.94
CA ILE A 101 10.17 9.18 9.42
C ILE A 101 11.16 8.24 10.12
N THR A 102 11.08 8.12 11.45
CA THR A 102 11.97 7.24 12.23
C THR A 102 11.85 5.77 11.80
N LEU A 103 10.61 5.30 11.59
CA LEU A 103 10.34 3.93 11.14
C LEU A 103 10.85 3.71 9.71
N ALA A 104 10.58 4.65 8.80
CA ALA A 104 11.00 4.54 7.41
C ALA A 104 12.54 4.56 7.27
N GLU A 105 13.24 5.41 8.03
CA GLU A 105 14.70 5.46 8.06
C GLU A 105 15.30 4.12 8.54
N LYS A 106 14.69 3.51 9.56
CA LYS A 106 15.10 2.18 10.03
C LYS A 106 14.88 1.12 8.95
N GLY A 107 13.73 1.15 8.26
CA GLY A 107 13.45 0.25 7.15
C GLY A 107 14.47 0.36 6.01
N VAL A 108 14.82 1.58 5.60
CA VAL A 108 15.85 1.87 4.59
C VAL A 108 17.23 1.37 5.02
N ALA A 109 17.60 1.51 6.30
CA ALA A 109 18.86 1.03 6.82
C ALA A 109 18.96 -0.51 6.82
N MET A 110 17.84 -1.21 6.96
CA MET A 110 17.76 -2.68 6.94
C MET A 110 17.73 -3.28 5.53
N SER A 111 17.45 -2.48 4.51
CA SER A 111 17.20 -2.93 3.14
C SER A 111 18.33 -2.62 2.17
N GLU A 112 19.52 -2.28 2.67
CA GLU A 112 20.65 -1.80 1.86
C GLU A 112 20.25 -0.64 0.93
N ARG A 113 19.28 0.17 1.37
CA ARG A 113 18.73 1.31 0.61
C ARG A 113 18.14 0.93 -0.75
N ALA A 114 17.57 -0.27 -0.91
CA ALA A 114 16.85 -0.67 -2.12
C ALA A 114 15.75 0.35 -2.55
N PRO A 115 15.34 0.36 -3.84
CA PRO A 115 14.48 1.42 -4.40
C PRO A 115 13.13 1.58 -3.70
N LEU A 116 12.41 0.50 -3.41
CA LEU A 116 11.09 0.58 -2.77
C LEU A 116 11.16 1.16 -1.34
N PRO A 117 12.06 0.72 -0.45
CA PRO A 117 12.33 1.38 0.83
C PRO A 117 12.62 2.88 0.71
N LEU A 118 13.42 3.30 -0.27
CA LEU A 118 13.69 4.73 -0.52
C LEU A 118 12.41 5.48 -0.92
N ILE A 119 11.59 4.90 -1.80
CA ILE A 119 10.29 5.44 -2.21
C ILE A 119 9.35 5.62 -1.00
N LEU A 120 9.28 4.63 -0.09
CA LEU A 120 8.42 4.71 1.10
C LEU A 120 8.93 5.75 2.12
N LEU A 121 10.24 5.93 2.26
CA LEU A 121 10.81 7.03 3.04
C LEU A 121 10.53 8.39 2.38
N ALA A 122 10.60 8.46 1.05
CA ALA A 122 10.25 9.67 0.31
C ALA A 122 8.78 10.06 0.51
N GLN A 123 7.85 9.09 0.59
CA GLN A 123 6.45 9.37 0.94
C GLN A 123 6.33 10.02 2.33
N ALA A 124 7.06 9.52 3.34
CA ALA A 124 7.05 10.11 4.68
C ALA A 124 7.56 11.57 4.68
N TYR A 125 8.59 11.86 3.88
CA TYR A 125 9.06 13.24 3.70
C TYR A 125 8.06 14.11 2.93
N ALA A 126 7.47 13.60 1.86
CA ALA A 126 6.46 14.30 1.08
C ALA A 126 5.23 14.66 1.92
N ALA A 127 4.74 13.74 2.75
CA ALA A 127 3.63 13.97 3.68
C ALA A 127 3.87 15.10 4.70
N THR A 128 5.13 15.56 4.84
CA THR A 128 5.51 16.70 5.71
C THR A 128 5.95 17.94 4.94
N GLY A 129 5.78 17.97 3.61
CA GLY A 129 6.21 19.07 2.75
C GLY A 129 7.73 19.20 2.61
N GLN A 130 8.50 18.16 2.94
CA GLN A 130 9.96 18.15 2.79
C GLN A 130 10.35 17.76 1.36
N THR A 131 9.92 18.56 0.37
CA THR A 131 10.02 18.31 -1.08
C THR A 131 11.44 17.92 -1.52
N GLU A 132 12.46 18.69 -1.10
CA GLU A 132 13.86 18.41 -1.48
C GLU A 132 14.36 17.04 -1.00
N LYS A 133 13.93 16.59 0.19
CA LYS A 133 14.32 15.28 0.71
C LYS A 133 13.62 14.15 -0.04
N ALA A 134 12.34 14.33 -0.37
CA ALA A 134 11.59 13.36 -1.17
C ALA A 134 12.23 13.19 -2.55
N HIS A 135 12.51 14.28 -3.27
CA HIS A 135 13.15 14.25 -4.59
C HIS A 135 14.55 13.65 -4.56
N SER A 136 15.35 13.95 -3.54
CA SER A 136 16.68 13.36 -3.37
C SER A 136 16.64 11.83 -3.26
N LEU A 137 15.66 11.29 -2.52
CA LEU A 137 15.48 9.84 -2.39
C LEU A 137 14.96 9.18 -3.67
N ILE A 138 14.13 9.89 -4.45
CA ILE A 138 13.71 9.43 -5.79
C ILE A 138 14.94 9.32 -6.69
N GLN A 139 15.76 10.37 -6.76
CA GLN A 139 16.99 10.36 -7.58
C GLN A 139 17.96 9.25 -7.16
N GLU A 140 18.07 8.98 -5.86
CA GLU A 140 18.88 7.89 -5.36
C GLU A 140 18.34 6.52 -5.76
N ALA A 141 17.02 6.32 -5.71
CA ALA A 141 16.38 5.09 -6.17
C ALA A 141 16.57 4.89 -7.68
N GLU A 142 16.42 5.95 -8.48
CA GLU A 142 16.64 5.93 -9.93
C GLU A 142 18.09 5.58 -10.30
N ALA A 143 19.06 6.09 -9.53
CA ALA A 143 20.48 5.86 -9.77
C ALA A 143 20.91 4.39 -9.61
N GLN A 144 20.11 3.56 -8.94
CA GLN A 144 20.38 2.12 -8.79
C GLN A 144 20.08 1.34 -10.08
N ASN A 145 19.38 1.94 -11.06
CA ASN A 145 19.02 1.30 -12.32
C ASN A 145 18.26 -0.03 -12.12
N GLU A 146 17.44 -0.07 -11.07
CA GLU A 146 16.56 -1.17 -10.70
C GLU A 146 15.09 -0.79 -10.92
N TYR A 147 14.18 -1.76 -10.76
CA TYR A 147 12.75 -1.49 -10.88
C TYR A 147 12.27 -0.50 -9.80
N MET A 148 11.61 0.57 -10.24
CA MET A 148 10.85 1.47 -9.38
C MET A 148 9.36 1.24 -9.59
N CYS A 149 8.62 1.08 -8.50
CA CYS A 149 7.18 0.90 -8.56
C CYS A 149 6.49 2.22 -8.96
N PRO A 150 5.91 2.33 -10.17
CA PRO A 150 5.35 3.60 -10.64
C PRO A 150 4.16 4.05 -9.80
N TYR A 151 3.37 3.12 -9.24
CA TYR A 151 2.26 3.44 -8.35
C TYR A 151 2.72 4.09 -7.04
N GLU A 152 3.72 3.51 -6.39
CA GLU A 152 4.26 4.04 -5.12
C GLU A 152 5.04 5.34 -5.34
N THR A 153 5.70 5.50 -6.50
CA THR A 153 6.30 6.77 -6.91
C THR A 153 5.24 7.85 -7.18
N ALA A 154 4.12 7.50 -7.84
CA ALA A 154 3.01 8.43 -8.09
C ALA A 154 2.42 8.97 -6.79
N ALA A 155 2.34 8.15 -5.74
CA ALA A 155 1.87 8.57 -4.43
C ALA A 155 2.76 9.66 -3.81
N ILE A 156 4.08 9.65 -4.04
CA ILE A 156 4.98 10.73 -3.58
C ILE A 156 4.60 12.06 -4.24
N TYR A 157 4.47 12.07 -5.56
CA TYR A 157 4.12 13.28 -6.32
C TYR A 157 2.72 13.79 -5.98
N ALA A 158 1.77 12.89 -5.71
CA ALA A 158 0.43 13.26 -5.24
C ALA A 158 0.48 13.94 -3.86
N LEU A 159 1.28 13.42 -2.93
CA LEU A 159 1.49 14.04 -1.60
C LEU A 159 2.21 15.40 -1.68
N LEU A 160 3.03 15.62 -2.71
CA LEU A 160 3.67 16.91 -3.00
C LEU A 160 2.79 17.88 -3.80
N GLU A 161 1.57 17.46 -4.18
CA GLU A 161 0.67 18.20 -5.07
C GLU A 161 1.28 18.50 -6.47
N GLU A 162 2.26 17.70 -6.90
CA GLU A 162 2.92 17.77 -8.21
C GLU A 162 2.12 16.96 -9.26
N ASN A 163 0.84 17.32 -9.42
CA ASN A 163 -0.19 16.50 -10.09
C ASN A 163 0.12 16.13 -11.55
N GLU A 164 0.88 16.95 -12.27
CA GLU A 164 1.22 16.68 -13.68
C GLU A 164 2.14 15.45 -13.85
N VAL A 165 2.90 15.08 -12.81
CA VAL A 165 3.76 13.89 -12.83
C VAL A 165 2.99 12.62 -12.43
N VAL A 166 1.90 12.77 -11.68
CA VAL A 166 1.13 11.65 -11.10
C VAL A 166 0.48 10.79 -12.18
N PHE A 167 -0.18 11.40 -13.17
CA PHE A 167 -0.93 10.64 -14.18
C PHE A 167 -0.06 9.80 -15.11
N PRO A 168 1.07 10.29 -15.67
CA PRO A 168 2.00 9.46 -16.42
C PRO A 168 2.49 8.22 -15.64
N LEU A 169 2.76 8.38 -14.34
CA LEU A 169 3.17 7.27 -13.48
C LEU A 169 2.02 6.28 -13.24
N LEU A 170 0.80 6.76 -13.00
CA LEU A 170 -0.36 5.87 -12.88
C LEU A 170 -0.69 5.15 -14.20
N ASP A 171 -0.52 5.80 -15.34
CA ASP A 171 -0.63 5.17 -16.65
C ASP A 171 0.37 4.03 -16.82
N GLN A 172 1.64 4.28 -16.45
CA GLN A 172 2.68 3.25 -16.44
C GLN A 172 2.35 2.11 -15.46
N ALA A 173 1.79 2.41 -14.28
CA ALA A 173 1.33 1.40 -13.34
C ALA A 173 0.26 0.49 -13.96
N VAL A 174 -0.68 1.05 -14.73
CA VAL A 174 -1.69 0.28 -15.46
C VAL A 174 -1.05 -0.59 -16.54
N GLU A 175 -0.09 -0.06 -17.31
CA GLU A 175 0.64 -0.83 -18.32
C GLU A 175 1.41 -2.01 -17.71
N TYR A 176 2.05 -1.78 -16.56
CA TYR A 176 2.80 -2.81 -15.82
C TYR A 176 1.92 -3.74 -15.01
N ARG A 177 0.61 -3.45 -14.93
CA ARG A 177 -0.34 -4.18 -14.08
C ARG A 177 0.15 -4.26 -12.64
N SER A 178 0.63 -3.13 -12.10
CA SER A 178 1.06 -3.03 -10.71
C SER A 178 -0.02 -3.55 -9.77
N ASN A 179 0.35 -4.47 -8.89
CA ASN A 179 -0.54 -5.08 -7.90
C ASN A 179 -1.23 -4.06 -6.98
N CYS A 180 -0.56 -2.95 -6.63
CA CYS A 180 -1.13 -1.90 -5.78
C CYS A 180 -2.35 -1.19 -6.39
N LEU A 181 -2.59 -1.29 -7.72
CA LEU A 181 -3.74 -0.66 -8.37
C LEU A 181 -5.09 -1.12 -7.82
N ILE A 182 -5.14 -2.29 -7.16
CA ILE A 182 -6.32 -2.78 -6.45
C ILE A 182 -6.84 -1.80 -5.40
N PHE A 183 -5.97 -0.94 -4.87
CA PHE A 183 -6.30 0.03 -3.82
C PHE A 183 -6.64 1.42 -4.35
N LEU A 184 -6.41 1.71 -5.65
CA LEU A 184 -6.40 3.07 -6.19
C LEU A 184 -7.63 3.89 -5.81
N ARG A 185 -8.82 3.28 -5.83
CA ARG A 185 -10.11 3.93 -5.50
C ARG A 185 -10.18 4.44 -4.06
N HIS A 186 -9.53 3.74 -3.14
CA HIS A 186 -9.63 3.95 -1.70
C HIS A 186 -8.35 4.51 -1.09
N ASP A 187 -7.27 4.59 -1.87
CA ASP A 187 -5.97 5.06 -1.40
C ASP A 187 -5.98 6.57 -1.11
N PRO A 188 -5.85 6.98 0.17
CA PRO A 188 -5.97 8.38 0.56
C PRO A 188 -4.80 9.24 0.06
N ARG A 189 -3.70 8.62 -0.39
CA ARG A 189 -2.53 9.34 -0.93
C ARG A 189 -2.86 10.03 -2.25
N PHE A 190 -3.90 9.59 -2.95
CA PHE A 190 -4.38 10.18 -4.19
C PHE A 190 -5.58 11.12 -3.99
N GLU A 191 -5.95 11.45 -2.75
CA GLU A 191 -7.03 12.41 -2.48
C GLU A 191 -6.84 13.76 -3.22
N PRO A 192 -5.62 14.34 -3.31
CA PRO A 192 -5.40 15.60 -4.04
C PRO A 192 -5.80 15.59 -5.52
N ILE A 193 -5.82 14.42 -6.16
CA ILE A 193 -6.14 14.26 -7.59
C ILE A 193 -7.51 13.64 -7.85
N ARG A 194 -8.27 13.32 -6.79
CA ARG A 194 -9.51 12.52 -6.89
C ARG A 194 -10.62 13.18 -7.70
N THR A 195 -10.59 14.52 -7.80
CA THR A 195 -11.56 15.32 -8.57
C THR A 195 -11.16 15.54 -10.03
N ASP A 196 -9.95 15.15 -10.42
CA ASP A 196 -9.47 15.24 -11.80
C ASP A 196 -10.10 14.15 -12.67
N GLU A 197 -10.59 14.51 -13.86
CA GLU A 197 -11.22 13.57 -14.80
C GLU A 197 -10.25 12.43 -15.21
N ARG A 198 -8.94 12.70 -15.26
CA ARG A 198 -7.90 11.70 -15.55
C ARG A 198 -7.90 10.57 -14.51
N TYR A 199 -8.13 10.89 -13.23
CA TYR A 199 -8.21 9.89 -12.16
C TYR A 199 -9.39 8.94 -12.37
N PHE A 200 -10.57 9.47 -12.69
CA PHE A 200 -11.75 8.65 -13.00
C PHE A 200 -11.54 7.74 -14.22
N ASN A 201 -10.86 8.24 -15.25
CA ASN A 201 -10.52 7.44 -16.43
C ASN A 201 -9.59 6.26 -16.10
N ILE A 202 -8.66 6.43 -15.16
CA ILE A 202 -7.80 5.33 -14.69
C ILE A 202 -8.63 4.31 -13.90
N LEU A 203 -9.50 4.74 -12.99
CA LEU A 203 -10.39 3.84 -12.25
C LEU A 203 -11.22 2.95 -13.19
N LYS A 204 -11.76 3.53 -14.26
CA LYS A 204 -12.50 2.78 -15.28
C LYS A 204 -11.63 1.73 -15.99
N ARG A 205 -10.36 2.03 -16.27
CA ARG A 205 -9.43 1.09 -16.92
C ARG A 205 -9.07 -0.09 -16.03
N VAL A 206 -9.03 0.11 -14.71
CA VAL A 206 -8.71 -0.94 -13.73
C VAL A 206 -9.95 -1.62 -13.13
N GLY A 207 -11.16 -1.21 -13.54
CA GLY A 207 -12.41 -1.80 -13.06
C GLY A 207 -12.76 -1.41 -11.63
N LEU A 208 -12.40 -0.21 -11.19
CA LEU A 208 -12.70 0.34 -9.87
C LEU A 208 -13.54 1.63 -9.95
N ASP A 209 -14.18 1.90 -11.08
CA ASP A 209 -15.18 2.96 -11.18
C ASP A 209 -16.48 2.57 -10.45
N ASP A 210 -17.35 3.55 -10.19
CA ASP A 210 -18.57 3.36 -9.40
C ASP A 210 -19.46 2.23 -9.94
N LYS A 211 -19.53 2.12 -11.28
CA LYS A 211 -20.33 1.08 -11.93
C LYS A 211 -19.73 -0.31 -11.71
N ALA A 212 -18.41 -0.46 -11.82
CA ALA A 212 -17.76 -1.75 -11.65
C ALA A 212 -17.92 -2.26 -10.21
N VAL A 213 -17.65 -1.41 -9.22
CA VAL A 213 -17.70 -1.80 -7.80
C VAL A 213 -19.10 -2.23 -7.36
N LEU A 214 -20.15 -1.64 -7.91
CA LEU A 214 -21.54 -2.05 -7.63
C LEU A 214 -21.89 -3.46 -8.13
N ASN A 215 -21.12 -4.03 -9.06
CA ASN A 215 -21.35 -5.38 -9.59
C ASN A 215 -20.51 -6.45 -8.89
N TYR A 216 -19.62 -6.07 -7.97
CA TYR A 216 -18.81 -7.03 -7.22
C TYR A 216 -19.60 -7.63 -6.06
N GLU A 217 -19.42 -8.93 -5.84
CA GLU A 217 -20.10 -9.67 -4.78
C GLU A 217 -19.60 -9.21 -3.40
N ARG A 218 -20.51 -9.01 -2.45
CA ARG A 218 -20.14 -8.65 -1.08
C ARG A 218 -20.23 -9.87 -0.19
#